data_AF-A0A5J4SAB5-F1
#
_entry.id   AF-A0A5J4SAB5-F1
#
_cell.length_a   1.000
_cell.length_b   1.000
_cell.length_c   1.000
_cell.angle_alpha   90.00
_cell.angle_beta   90.00
_cell.angle_gamma   90.00
#
_symmetry.space_group_name_H-M   'P 1'
#
loop_
_entity.id
_entity.type
_entity.pdbx_description
1 polymer ?
#
loop_
_entity_poly.entity_id
_entity_poly.type
_entity_poly.pdbx_seq_one_letter_code
_entity_poly.pdbx_strand_id
1 'polypeptide(L)'
;MITNEILTDKQIKDLQELGVSISSEARVSLSDIMHLILSKGCITKLELCDKGVFVQSGYIWCVREDAMDAMHALLCQLIIGEKINPEEVNFK
;
A
#
# COMPACT_ATOMS: atom_id res chain seq x y z
N MET A 1 -1.34 19.96 5.67
CA MET A 1 -1.65 19.24 6.92
C MET A 1 -0.96 17.90 6.80
N ILE A 2 0.04 17.60 7.64
CA ILE A 2 0.80 16.35 7.55
C ILE A 2 -0.05 15.28 8.23
N THR A 3 -0.90 14.62 7.47
CA THR A 3 -1.72 13.49 7.95
C THR A 3 -0.81 12.30 8.12
N ASN A 4 -0.69 11.79 9.35
CA ASN A 4 0.05 10.59 9.77
C ASN A 4 0.33 9.62 8.62
N GLU A 5 1.49 9.77 7.97
CA GLU A 5 1.87 9.05 6.75
C GLU A 5 2.37 7.63 7.05
N ILE A 6 1.95 7.02 8.17
CA ILE A 6 2.34 5.67 8.57
C ILE A 6 1.14 4.74 8.60
N LEU A 7 1.36 3.46 8.33
CA LEU A 7 0.33 2.44 8.45
C LEU A 7 -0.25 2.43 9.87
N THR A 8 -1.58 2.35 9.93
CA THR A 8 -2.31 2.10 11.18
C THR A 8 -2.20 0.63 11.58
N ASP A 9 -2.40 0.32 12.86
CA ASP A 9 -2.42 -1.06 13.37
C ASP A 9 -3.38 -1.96 12.58
N LYS A 10 -4.53 -1.41 12.17
CA LYS A 10 -5.51 -2.12 11.35
C LYS A 10 -4.92 -2.48 9.99
N GLN A 11 -4.27 -1.54 9.32
CA GLN A 11 -3.67 -1.78 8.01
C GLN A 11 -2.48 -2.74 8.07
N ILE A 12 -1.68 -2.68 9.14
CA ILE A 12 -0.63 -3.67 9.41
C ILE A 12 -1.24 -5.06 9.55
N LYS A 13 -2.31 -5.18 10.34
CA LYS A 13 -3.02 -6.45 10.52
C LYS A 13 -3.59 -6.98 9.20
N ASP A 14 -4.19 -6.11 8.39
CA ASP A 14 -4.71 -6.50 7.06
C ASP A 14 -3.58 -7.10 6.19
N LEU A 15 -2.36 -6.54 6.22
CA LEU A 15 -1.21 -7.08 5.50
C LEU A 15 -0.72 -8.41 6.09
N GLN A 16 -0.69 -8.54 7.42
CA GLN A 16 -0.34 -9.79 8.10
C GLN A 16 -1.31 -10.92 7.74
N GLU A 17 -2.60 -10.63 7.64
CA GLU A 17 -3.64 -11.59 7.21
C GLU A 17 -3.45 -12.04 5.75
N LEU A 18 -2.82 -11.19 4.92
CA LEU A 18 -2.40 -11.53 3.55
C LEU A 18 -1.04 -12.26 3.49
N GLY A 19 -0.45 -12.60 4.64
CA GLY A 19 0.81 -13.36 4.73
C GLY A 19 2.07 -12.51 4.73
N VAL A 20 1.96 -11.18 4.80
CA VAL A 20 3.13 -10.29 4.91
C VAL A 20 3.75 -10.40 6.30
N SER A 21 5.06 -10.66 6.36
CA SER A 21 5.79 -10.66 7.63
C SER A 21 6.19 -9.23 8.02
N ILE A 22 5.36 -8.60 8.84
CA ILE A 22 5.57 -7.25 9.37
C ILE A 22 5.30 -7.25 10.88
N SER A 23 6.13 -6.57 11.67
CA SER A 23 5.89 -6.39 13.11
C SER A 23 4.72 -5.44 13.36
N SER A 24 3.90 -5.70 14.38
CA SER A 24 2.85 -4.77 14.82
C SER A 24 3.39 -3.40 15.28
N GLU A 25 4.70 -3.31 15.58
CA GLU A 25 5.38 -2.07 15.97
C GLU A 25 6.07 -1.35 14.79
N ALA A 26 5.99 -1.92 13.57
CA ALA A 26 6.67 -1.39 12.41
C ALA A 26 6.11 0.00 12.03
N ARG A 27 7.01 0.94 11.73
CA ARG A 27 6.66 2.28 11.28
C ARG A 27 6.82 2.37 9.77
N VAL A 28 5.83 1.87 9.06
CA VAL A 28 5.83 1.84 7.59
C VAL A 28 5.20 3.10 7.04
N SER A 29 5.99 3.90 6.35
CA SER A 29 5.51 5.15 5.74
C SER A 29 4.85 4.92 4.38
N LEU A 30 4.14 5.94 3.89
CA LEU A 30 3.60 5.98 2.52
C LEU A 30 4.70 5.74 1.50
N SER A 31 5.88 6.33 1.73
CA SER A 31 7.04 6.20 0.86
C SER A 31 7.58 4.77 0.84
N ASP A 32 7.57 4.06 1.96
CA ASP A 32 8.02 2.67 2.03
C ASP A 32 7.11 1.76 1.20
N ILE A 33 5.80 1.97 1.26
CA ILE A 33 4.83 1.24 0.44
C ILE A 33 5.04 1.54 -1.04
N MET A 34 5.21 2.82 -1.39
CA MET A 34 5.44 3.24 -2.77
C MET A 34 6.74 2.63 -3.31
N HIS A 35 7.84 2.70 -2.55
CA HIS A 35 9.11 2.10 -2.91
C HIS A 35 9.02 0.58 -3.05
N LEU A 36 8.30 -0.10 -2.16
CA LEU A 36 8.06 -1.54 -2.27
C LEU A 36 7.37 -1.88 -3.59
N ILE A 37 6.25 -1.23 -3.90
CA ILE A 37 5.48 -1.50 -5.13
C ILE A 37 6.37 -1.26 -6.37
N LEU A 38 7.09 -0.14 -6.40
CA LEU A 38 8.02 0.16 -7.49
C LEU A 38 9.15 -0.88 -7.60
N SER A 39 9.71 -1.34 -6.48
CA SER A 39 10.78 -2.36 -6.45
C SER A 39 10.34 -3.71 -7.01
N LYS A 40 9.03 -4.00 -6.97
CA LYS A 40 8.42 -5.19 -7.59
C LYS A 40 8.06 -4.98 -9.06
N GLY A 41 8.51 -3.88 -9.68
CA GLY A 41 8.28 -3.57 -11.10
C GLY A 41 6.86 -3.06 -11.39
N CYS A 42 6.08 -2.74 -10.37
CA CYS A 42 4.74 -2.20 -10.53
C CYS A 42 4.81 -0.67 -10.65
N ILE A 43 4.44 -0.12 -11.81
CA ILE A 43 4.38 1.32 -12.02
C ILE A 43 3.10 1.87 -11.38
N THR A 44 3.25 2.81 -10.44
CA THR A 44 2.12 3.44 -9.75
C THR A 44 1.82 4.83 -10.30
N LYS A 45 0.56 5.10 -10.60
CA LYS A 45 0.01 6.43 -10.84
C LYS A 45 -0.77 6.87 -9.60
N LEU A 46 -0.49 8.07 -9.08
CA LEU A 46 -1.18 8.64 -7.93
C LEU A 46 -1.64 10.05 -8.28
N GLU A 47 -2.93 10.32 -8.14
CA GLU A 47 -3.55 11.60 -8.52
C GLU A 47 -4.64 12.00 -7.52
N LEU A 48 -4.76 13.30 -7.25
CA LEU A 48 -5.89 13.84 -6.51
C LEU A 48 -7.07 14.04 -7.47
N CYS A 49 -8.26 13.62 -7.05
CA CYS A 49 -9.51 13.79 -7.80
C CYS A 49 -10.64 14.27 -6.88
N ASP A 50 -11.78 14.63 -7.45
CA ASP A 50 -12.95 15.13 -6.71
C ASP A 50 -13.48 14.16 -5.65
N LYS A 51 -13.15 12.87 -5.76
CA LYS A 51 -13.59 11.79 -4.86
C LYS A 51 -12.52 11.34 -3.86
N GLY A 52 -11.35 12.00 -3.82
CA GLY A 52 -10.23 11.65 -2.94
C GLY A 52 -8.95 11.37 -3.73
N VAL A 53 -8.12 10.46 -3.25
CA VAL A 53 -6.88 10.05 -3.89
C VAL A 53 -7.11 8.81 -4.76
N PHE A 54 -6.85 8.95 -6.05
CA PHE A 54 -6.83 7.85 -7.01
C PHE A 54 -5.43 7.26 -7.08
N VAL A 55 -5.33 5.93 -6.99
CA VAL A 55 -4.09 5.20 -7.26
C VAL A 55 -4.33 4.05 -8.21
N GLN A 56 -3.35 3.78 -9.07
CA GLN A 56 -3.41 2.74 -10.08
C GLN A 56 -2.06 2.08 -10.31
N SER A 57 -2.06 0.78 -10.54
CA SER A 57 -0.95 0.00 -11.09
C SER A 57 -1.47 -0.98 -12.14
N GLY A 58 -1.13 -0.75 -13.41
CA GLY A 58 -1.68 -1.52 -14.54
C GLY A 58 -3.21 -1.44 -14.58
N TYR A 59 -3.87 -2.60 -14.52
CA TYR A 59 -5.34 -2.71 -14.51
C TYR A 59 -5.98 -2.62 -13.12
N ILE A 60 -5.17 -2.55 -12.06
CA ILE A 60 -5.63 -2.49 -10.68
C ILE A 60 -5.65 -1.02 -10.24
N TRP A 61 -6.77 -0.58 -9.68
CA TRP A 61 -6.96 0.80 -9.25
C TRP A 61 -7.92 0.89 -8.08
N CYS A 62 -7.80 1.96 -7.30
CA CYS A 62 -8.75 2.31 -6.27
C CYS A 62 -8.79 3.83 -6.02
N VAL A 63 -9.86 4.27 -5.34
CA VAL A 63 -10.00 5.64 -4.84
C VAL A 63 -10.30 5.57 -3.35
N ARG A 64 -9.57 6.34 -2.54
CA ARG A 64 -9.75 6.44 -1.08
C ARG A 64 -9.66 7.89 -0.63
N GLU A 65 -10.03 8.14 0.62
CA GLU A 65 -10.08 9.50 1.18
C GLU A 65 -8.69 10.15 1.25
N ASP A 66 -7.66 9.37 1.59
CA ASP A 66 -6.26 9.82 1.64
C ASP A 66 -5.29 8.88 0.91
N ALA A 67 -4.05 9.35 0.77
CA ALA A 67 -3.01 8.68 -0.01
C ALA A 67 -2.50 7.39 0.65
N MET A 68 -2.46 7.32 1.98
CA MET A 68 -2.03 6.11 2.68
C MET A 68 -3.06 5.00 2.52
N ASP A 69 -4.33 5.30 2.74
CA ASP A 69 -5.41 4.34 2.54
C ASP A 69 -5.49 3.86 1.08
N ALA A 70 -5.27 4.76 0.12
CA ALA A 70 -5.24 4.41 -1.29
C ALA A 70 -4.07 3.45 -1.59
N MET A 71 -2.85 3.79 -1.15
CA MET A 71 -1.65 2.98 -1.41
C MET A 71 -1.67 1.64 -0.69
N HIS A 72 -2.16 1.59 0.55
CA HIS A 72 -2.41 0.34 1.28
C HIS A 72 -3.38 -0.56 0.53
N ALA A 73 -4.53 -0.01 0.11
CA ALA A 73 -5.51 -0.78 -0.65
C ALA A 73 -4.95 -1.32 -1.98
N LEU A 74 -4.14 -0.51 -2.68
CA LEU A 74 -3.46 -0.94 -3.90
C LEU A 74 -2.46 -2.08 -3.62
N LEU A 75 -1.65 -1.97 -2.57
CA LEU A 75 -0.72 -3.03 -2.17
C LEU A 75 -1.46 -4.35 -1.88
N CYS A 76 -2.53 -4.29 -1.09
CA CYS A 76 -3.35 -5.46 -0.78
C CYS A 76 -3.90 -6.10 -2.07
N GLN A 77 -4.43 -5.30 -3.00
CA GLN A 77 -4.93 -5.83 -4.28
C GLN A 77 -3.84 -6.43 -5.16
N LEU A 78 -2.62 -5.88 -5.14
CA LEU A 78 -1.47 -6.43 -5.86
C LEU A 78 -1.03 -7.78 -5.26
N ILE A 79 -1.11 -7.93 -3.94
CA ILE A 79 -0.84 -9.20 -3.26
C ILE A 79 -1.93 -10.24 -3.59
N ILE A 80 -3.20 -9.88 -3.44
CA ILE A 80 -4.34 -10.75 -3.76
C ILE A 80 -4.34 -11.16 -5.23
N GLY A 81 -3.96 -10.25 -6.13
CA GLY A 81 -3.82 -10.51 -7.56
C GLY A 81 -2.52 -11.21 -7.97
N GLU A 82 -1.77 -11.75 -7.01
CA GLU A 82 -0.51 -12.49 -7.20
C GLU A 82 0.56 -11.70 -7.98
N LYS A 83 0.49 -10.37 -7.97
CA LYS A 83 1.49 -9.47 -8.57
C LYS A 83 2.66 -9.21 -7.64
N ILE A 84 2.43 -9.32 -6.34
CA ILE A 84 3.45 -9.21 -5.29
C ILE A 84 3.32 -10.45 -4.40
N ASN A 85 4.40 -11.23 -4.30
CA ASN A 85 4.45 -12.33 -3.35
C ASN A 85 4.55 -11.77 -1.92
N PRO A 86 3.60 -12.06 -1.01
CA PRO A 86 3.61 -11.52 0.35
C PRO A 86 4.83 -11.94 1.18
N GLU A 87 5.41 -13.12 0.92
CA GLU A 87 6.62 -13.60 1.62
C GLU A 87 7.87 -12.79 1.26
N GLU A 88 7.87 -12.10 0.13
CA GLU A 88 8.97 -11.24 -0.31
C GLU A 88 8.77 -9.77 0.05
N VAL A 89 7.71 -9.44 0.80
CA VAL A 89 7.47 -8.10 1.31
C VAL A 89 8.23 -7.96 2.61
N ASN A 90 9.20 -7.04 2.61
CA ASN A 90 10.01 -6.75 3.79
C ASN A 90 9.95 -5.25 4.09
N PHE A 91 9.17 -4.91 5.10
CA PHE A 91 9.16 -3.58 5.69
C PHE A 91 10.21 -3.55 6.80
N LYS A 92 11.29 -2.79 6.57
CA LYS A 92 12.39 -2.61 7.53
C LYS A 92 12.10 -1.52 8.54
#